data_AF-A2SRM8-F1
#
_entry.id   AF-A2SRM8-F1
#
_cell.length_a   1.000
_cell.length_b   1.000
_cell.length_c   1.000
_cell.angle_alpha   90.00
_cell.angle_beta   90.00
_cell.angle_gamma   90.00
#
_symmetry.space_group_name_H-M   'P 1'
#
loop_
_entity.id
_entity.type
_entity.pdbx_description
1 polymer ?
#
loop_
_entity_poly.entity_id
_entity_poly.type
_entity_poly.pdbx_seq_one_letter_code
_entity_poly.pdbx_strand_id
1 'polypeptide(L)' 'MRAHQGTETFADEIEDADEVIVLDGCTDCCAEKKLAEAGFRPDHHLVATEIGITKNGMADVQFVEIEKVVNSVLQVKR' A
#
# COMPACT_ATOMS: atom_id res chain seq x y z
N MET A 1 -12.38 9.04 -2.64
CA MET A 1 -11.53 7.85 -2.47
C MET A 1 -12.17 6.72 -3.26
N ARG A 2 -11.51 6.25 -4.32
CA ARG A 2 -11.99 5.14 -5.15
C ARG A 2 -11.17 3.91 -4.75
N ALA A 3 -11.83 2.88 -4.20
CA ALA A 3 -11.18 1.62 -3.89
C ALA A 3 -11.69 0.58 -4.89
N HIS A 4 -10.83 0.11 -5.78
CA HIS A 4 -11.16 -0.89 -6.79
C HIS A 4 -10.48 -2.22 -6.45
N GLN A 5 -11.21 -3.33 -6.57
CA GLN A 5 -10.64 -4.68 -6.53
C GLN A 5 -10.40 -5.15 -7.97
N GLY A 6 -9.21 -4.93 -8.53
CA GLY A 6 -8.84 -5.43 -9.86
C GLY A 6 -7.77 -4.59 -10.55
N THR A 7 -6.95 -5.20 -11.41
CA THR A 7 -5.82 -4.53 -12.11
C THR A 7 -6.23 -3.71 -13.34
N GLU A 8 -7.48 -3.85 -13.74
CA GLU A 8 -8.05 -3.40 -15.01
C GLU A 8 -8.21 -1.86 -15.17
N THR A 9 -7.86 -1.05 -14.17
CA THR A 9 -7.99 0.43 -14.24
C THR A 9 -6.77 1.19 -13.68
N PHE A 10 -5.70 0.52 -13.26
CA PHE A 10 -4.60 1.21 -12.56
C PHE A 10 -3.67 2.01 -13.47
N ALA A 11 -3.48 1.61 -14.73
CA ALA A 11 -2.45 2.18 -15.58
C ALA A 11 -2.64 3.69 -15.82
N ASP A 12 -3.83 4.10 -16.28
CA ASP A 12 -4.14 5.51 -16.54
C ASP A 12 -4.07 6.35 -15.25
N GLU A 13 -4.55 5.81 -14.12
CA GLU A 13 -4.53 6.51 -12.83
C GLU A 13 -3.11 6.67 -12.26
N ILE A 14 -2.20 5.75 -12.57
CA ILE A 14 -0.79 5.79 -12.17
C ILE A 14 0.01 6.76 -13.04
N GLU A 15 -0.22 6.76 -14.36
CA GLU A 15 0.51 7.66 -15.28
C GLU A 15 0.26 9.14 -14.97
N ASP A 16 -0.95 9.49 -14.49
CA ASP A 16 -1.32 10.84 -14.09
C ASP A 16 -0.96 11.18 -12.61
N ALA A 17 -0.45 10.22 -11.84
CA ALA A 17 -0.11 10.44 -10.43
C ALA A 17 1.26 11.10 -10.27
N ASP A 18 1.35 12.09 -9.38
CA ASP A 18 2.65 12.68 -9.00
C ASP A 18 3.57 11.69 -8.28
N GLU A 19 2.99 10.77 -7.50
CA GLU A 19 3.71 9.79 -6.66
C GLU A 19 2.80 8.59 -6.35
N VAL A 20 3.37 7.38 -6.43
CA VAL A 20 2.70 6.12 -6.15
C VAL A 20 3.30 5.45 -4.91
N ILE A 21 2.47 5.32 -3.88
CA ILE A 21 2.81 4.61 -2.65
C ILE A 21 2.04 3.28 -2.63
N VAL A 22 2.76 2.17 -2.55
CA VAL A 22 2.19 0.83 -2.36
C VAL A 22 2.29 0.45 -0.88
N LEU A 23 1.16 0.06 -0.30
CA LEU A 23 1.08 -0.50 1.04
C LEU A 23 0.66 -1.97 0.98
N ASP A 24 1.59 -2.87 1.27
CA ASP A 24 1.35 -4.29 1.36
C ASP A 24 1.04 -4.73 2.79
N GLY A 25 0.09 -5.66 2.94
CA GLY A 25 -0.27 -6.19 4.26
C GLY A 25 0.79 -7.13 4.85
N CYS A 26 1.73 -7.62 4.05
CA CYS A 26 2.79 -8.55 4.43
C CYS A 26 3.86 -8.70 3.35
N THR A 27 4.91 -9.42 3.69
CA THR A 27 6.05 -9.78 2.81
C THR A 27 5.69 -10.63 1.59
N ASP A 28 4.42 -11.05 1.44
CA ASP A 28 3.95 -11.65 0.18
C ASP A 28 3.92 -10.62 -0.96
N CYS A 29 3.96 -9.31 -0.65
CA CYS A 29 4.06 -8.20 -1.60
C CYS A 29 3.04 -8.28 -2.74
N CYS A 30 1.79 -8.63 -2.42
CA CYS A 30 0.72 -8.87 -3.39
C CYS A 30 0.38 -7.62 -4.21
N ALA A 31 0.42 -6.44 -3.60
CA ALA A 31 0.14 -5.18 -4.28
C ALA A 31 1.29 -4.78 -5.19
N GLU A 32 2.54 -4.85 -4.70
CA GLU A 32 3.74 -4.58 -5.52
C GLU A 32 3.81 -5.50 -6.75
N LYS A 33 3.56 -6.81 -6.56
CA LYS A 33 3.56 -7.78 -7.67
C LYS A 33 2.53 -7.43 -8.74
N LYS A 34 1.31 -7.06 -8.33
CA LYS A 34 0.27 -6.63 -9.27
C LYS A 34 0.64 -5.36 -10.02
N LEU A 35 1.28 -4.42 -9.34
CA LEU A 35 1.77 -3.18 -9.95
C LEU A 35 2.86 -3.48 -11.00
N ALA A 36 3.77 -4.41 -10.68
CA ALA A 36 4.82 -4.86 -11.58
C ALA A 36 4.26 -5.62 -12.81
N GLU A 37 3.22 -6.44 -12.63
CA GLU A 37 2.51 -7.10 -13.73
C GLU A 37 1.87 -6.09 -14.70
N ALA A 38 1.46 -4.93 -14.18
CA ALA A 38 0.95 -3.81 -14.98
C ALA A 38 2.06 -2.96 -15.63
N GLY A 39 3.34 -3.27 -15.39
CA GLY A 39 4.49 -2.57 -15.97
C GLY A 39 4.97 -1.35 -15.16
N PHE A 40 4.42 -1.13 -13.97
CA PHE A 40 4.75 0.02 -13.13
C PHE A 40 5.64 -0.37 -11.95
N ARG A 41 6.33 0.61 -11.38
CA ARG A 41 7.06 0.50 -10.12
C ARG A 41 6.58 1.61 -9.19
N PRO A 42 6.41 1.33 -7.89
CA PRO A 42 6.02 2.36 -6.94
C PRO A 42 7.23 3.25 -6.61
N ASP A 43 6.98 4.52 -6.32
CA ASP A 43 7.98 5.43 -5.75
C ASP A 43 8.34 5.01 -4.32
N HIS A 44 7.33 4.55 -3.58
CA HIS A 44 7.51 4.06 -2.22
C HIS A 44 6.75 2.77 -1.98
N HIS A 45 7.39 1.85 -1.28
CA HIS A 45 6.82 0.57 -0.87
C HIS A 45 6.88 0.43 0.64
N LEU A 46 5.72 0.17 1.23
CA LEU A 46 5.54 -0.03 2.66
C LEU A 46 4.94 -1.41 2.91
N VAL A 47 5.42 -2.12 3.92
CA VAL A 47 4.87 -3.40 4.35
C VAL A 47 4.37 -3.30 5.78
N ALA A 48 3.05 -3.48 5.98
CA ALA A 48 2.37 -3.35 7.27
C ALA A 48 3.04 -4.19 8.39
N THR A 49 3.43 -5.42 8.07
CA THR A 49 4.11 -6.29 9.05
C THR A 49 5.51 -5.81 9.42
N GLU A 50 6.21 -5.10 8.54
CA GLU A 50 7.54 -4.56 8.81
C GLU A 50 7.48 -3.28 9.65
N ILE A 51 6.39 -2.51 9.55
CA ILE A 51 6.11 -1.35 10.42
C ILE A 51 5.50 -1.75 11.77
N GLY A 52 5.48 -3.05 12.09
CA GLY A 52 5.07 -3.57 13.39
C GLY A 52 3.56 -3.70 13.59
N ILE A 53 2.82 -4.02 12.51
CA ILE A 53 1.41 -4.44 12.55
C ILE A 53 1.34 -5.96 12.50
N THR A 54 0.55 -6.56 13.38
CA THR A 54 0.41 -8.02 13.45
C THR A 54 -0.87 -8.46 12.79
N LYS A 55 -0.80 -9.48 11.93
CA LYS A 55 -1.99 -10.12 11.36
C LYS A 55 -2.76 -10.86 12.43
N ASN A 56 -3.83 -10.25 12.94
CA ASN A 56 -4.66 -10.81 14.00
C ASN A 56 -6.04 -11.30 13.51
N GLY A 57 -6.17 -11.63 12.22
CA GLY A 57 -7.39 -12.22 11.65
C GLY A 57 -8.59 -11.27 11.72
N MET A 58 -9.62 -11.66 12.45
CA MET A 58 -10.85 -10.87 12.67
C MET A 58 -10.81 -10.02 13.94
N ALA A 59 -9.63 -9.77 14.50
CA ALA A 59 -9.50 -8.83 15.60
C ALA A 59 -9.94 -7.42 15.18
N ASP A 60 -10.43 -6.65 16.14
CA ASP A 60 -10.79 -5.25 15.91
C ASP A 60 -9.57 -4.45 15.45
N VAL A 61 -9.81 -3.53 14.52
CA VAL A 61 -8.77 -2.61 14.04
C VAL A 61 -8.35 -1.70 15.19
N GLN A 62 -7.05 -1.60 15.45
CA GLN A 62 -6.52 -0.76 16.51
C GLN A 62 -6.11 0.61 15.96
N PHE A 63 -6.55 1.69 16.60
CA PHE A 63 -6.18 3.06 16.20
C PHE A 63 -4.66 3.27 16.14
N VAL A 64 -3.91 2.66 17.06
CA VAL A 64 -2.45 2.72 17.07
C VAL A 64 -1.82 2.13 15.80
N GLU A 65 -2.45 1.11 15.19
CA GLU A 65 -1.97 0.52 13.93
C GLU A 65 -2.26 1.45 12.76
N ILE A 66 -3.42 2.12 12.76
CA ILE A 66 -3.76 3.15 11.78
C ILE A 66 -2.74 4.29 11.84
N GLU A 67 -2.43 4.80 13.04
CA GLU A 67 -1.45 5.88 13.22
C GLU A 67 -0.05 5.50 12.73
N LYS A 68 0.38 4.25 12.97
CA LYS A 68 1.66 3.75 12.43
C LYS A 68 1.69 3.82 10.91
N VAL A 69 0.65 3.34 10.21
CA VAL A 69 0.58 3.41 8.75
C VAL A 69 0.63 4.86 8.28
N VAL A 70 -0.22 5.72 8.84
CA VAL A 70 -0.31 7.13 8.45
C VAL A 70 1.03 7.83 8.63
N ASN A 71 1.70 7.63 9.77
CA ASN A 71 3.01 8.22 10.03
C ASN A 71 4.08 7.72 9.05
N SER A 72 4.08 6.42 8.71
CA SER A 72 5.00 5.87 7.71
C SER A 72 4.78 6.48 6.32
N VAL A 73 3.52 6.66 5.91
CA VAL A 73 3.17 7.33 4.64
C VAL A 73 3.63 8.79 4.63
N LEU A 74 3.41 9.53 5.72
CA LEU A 74 3.82 10.94 5.82
C LEU A 74 5.35 11.13 5.85
N GLN A 75 6.10 10.11 6.27
CA GLN A 75 7.56 10.16 6.27
C GLN A 75 8.17 9.94 4.89
N VAL A 76 7.52 9.15 4.03
CA VAL A 76 8.02 8.86 2.68
C VAL A 76 7.67 9.96 1.67
N LYS A 77 6.53 10.63 1.84
CA LYS A 77 6.00 11.68 0.95
C LYS A 77 6.71 13.05 1.06
N ARG A 78 8.03 13.07 1.27
CA ARG A 78 8.80 14.28 1.64
C ARG A 78 9.41 15.03 0.47
#